data_AF-A0A2D4MYJ2-F1
#
_entry.id   AF-A0A2D4MYJ2-F1
#
_cell.length_a   1.000
_cell.length_b   1.000
_cell.length_c   1.000
_cell.angle_alpha   90.00
_cell.angle_beta   90.00
_cell.angle_gamma   90.00
#
_symmetry.space_group_name_H-M   'P 1'
#
loop_
_entity.id
_entity.type
_entity.pdbx_description
1 polymer ?
#
loop_
_entity_poly.entity_id
_entity_poly.type
_entity_poly.pdbx_seq_one_letter_code
_entity_poly.pdbx_strand_id
1 'polypeptide(L)'
;KKQKIEIGLVVGNSQVAFEKAESSSLTLIGKSKTRENRQSIINPDWNFEKMGIGGLDKEFSDIFRRAFASRVFPPEIVEQMGCKHVKGILLYGPPGCGKTLMARQIGKM
;
A
#
# COMPACT_ATOMS: atom_id res chain seq x y z
N LYS A 1 -24.32 -1.11 -15.63
CA LYS A 1 -23.01 -0.56 -16.08
C LYS A 1 -23.23 0.87 -16.53
N LYS A 2 -22.49 1.87 -16.00
CA LYS A 2 -22.58 3.24 -16.53
C LYS A 2 -21.99 3.24 -17.94
N GLN A 3 -22.76 3.70 -18.92
CA GLN A 3 -22.32 3.80 -20.31
C GLN A 3 -21.38 5.02 -20.41
N LYS A 4 -20.17 4.82 -20.92
CA LYS A 4 -19.27 5.94 -21.21
C LYS A 4 -19.79 6.65 -22.45
N ILE A 5 -19.92 7.96 -22.38
CA ILE A 5 -20.28 8.84 -23.49
C ILE A 5 -19.03 9.64 -23.90
N GLU A 6 -18.83 9.85 -25.19
CA GLU A 6 -17.69 10.62 -25.71
C GLU A 6 -17.96 12.14 -25.70
N ILE A 7 -19.23 12.54 -25.90
CA ILE A 7 -19.66 13.93 -25.97
C ILE A 7 -20.90 14.10 -25.08
N GLY A 8 -20.98 15.23 -24.37
CA GLY A 8 -22.13 15.57 -23.54
C GLY A 8 -22.23 17.08 -23.30
N LEU A 9 -23.35 17.51 -22.72
CA LEU A 9 -23.60 18.90 -22.34
C LEU A 9 -23.35 19.08 -20.84
N VAL A 10 -22.57 20.10 -20.47
CA VAL A 10 -22.38 20.47 -19.06
C VAL A 10 -23.61 21.23 -18.58
N VAL A 11 -24.22 20.75 -17.50
CA VAL A 11 -25.42 21.31 -16.87
C VAL A 11 -25.13 21.65 -15.40
N GLY A 12 -26.02 22.38 -14.74
CA GLY A 12 -25.77 22.90 -13.38
C GLY A 12 -25.44 21.83 -12.32
N ASN A 13 -25.88 20.58 -12.50
CA ASN A 13 -25.57 19.46 -11.61
C ASN A 13 -24.45 18.54 -12.14
N SER A 14 -23.73 18.94 -13.19
CA SER A 14 -22.57 18.19 -13.68
C SER A 14 -21.47 18.17 -12.62
N GLN A 15 -21.05 16.97 -12.24
CA GLN A 15 -19.93 16.78 -11.33
C GLN A 15 -18.62 16.73 -12.11
N VAL A 16 -17.61 17.48 -11.65
CA VAL A 16 -16.29 17.55 -12.26
C VAL A 16 -15.26 16.92 -11.33
N ALA A 17 -14.43 16.04 -11.89
CA ALA A 17 -13.26 15.50 -11.21
C ALA A 17 -12.00 16.12 -11.83
N PHE A 18 -11.09 16.61 -11.00
CA PHE A 18 -9.80 17.14 -11.42
C PHE A 18 -8.71 16.09 -11.26
N GLU A 19 -7.85 16.00 -12.26
CA GLU A 19 -6.65 15.16 -12.27
C GLU A 19 -5.46 16.03 -12.69
N LYS A 20 -4.31 15.79 -12.07
CA LYS A 20 -3.08 16.49 -12.44
C LYS A 20 -2.43 15.76 -13.63
N ALA A 21 -1.78 16.50 -14.52
CA ALA A 21 -0.90 15.89 -15.51
C ALA A 21 0.31 15.22 -14.83
N GLU A 22 0.83 14.15 -15.41
CA GLU A 22 1.93 13.35 -14.82
C GLU A 22 3.19 14.18 -14.51
N SER A 23 3.48 15.17 -15.35
CA SER A 23 4.63 16.07 -15.20
C SER A 23 4.37 17.31 -14.34
N SER A 24 3.13 17.50 -13.86
CA SER A 24 2.75 18.70 -13.12
C SER A 24 3.11 18.59 -11.65
N SER A 25 3.68 19.66 -11.10
CA SER A 25 3.93 19.83 -9.65
C SER A 25 2.71 20.33 -8.88
N LEU A 26 1.55 20.49 -9.54
CA LEU A 26 0.33 20.97 -8.90
C LEU A 26 -0.13 20.01 -7.79
N THR A 27 -0.17 20.55 -6.58
CA THR A 27 -0.82 19.90 -5.45
C THR A 27 -2.27 20.35 -5.43
N LEU A 28 -3.13 19.58 -6.09
CA LEU A 28 -4.57 19.75 -5.94
C LEU A 28 -4.92 19.63 -4.44
N ILE A 29 -5.97 20.29 -3.95
CA ILE A 29 -6.58 20.07 -2.61
C ILE A 29 -8.10 19.81 -2.72
N GLY A 30 -8.76 19.32 -1.67
CA GLY A 30 -10.22 19.08 -1.65
C GLY A 30 -10.69 17.71 -2.16
N LYS A 31 -12.02 17.53 -2.20
CA LYS A 31 -12.70 16.24 -2.46
C LYS A 31 -13.03 15.97 -3.94
N SER A 32 -13.03 17.00 -4.78
CA SER A 32 -13.34 16.89 -6.22
C SER A 32 -12.14 16.47 -7.08
N LYS A 33 -11.08 15.95 -6.47
CA LYS A 33 -10.01 15.28 -7.21
C LYS A 33 -10.42 13.86 -7.52
N THR A 34 -9.88 13.29 -8.58
CA THR A 34 -9.79 11.84 -8.68
C THR A 34 -9.12 11.34 -7.39
N ARG A 35 -9.83 10.53 -6.58
CA ARG A 35 -9.21 9.86 -5.43
C ARG A 35 -8.04 9.09 -6.02
N GLU A 36 -6.81 9.54 -5.76
CA GLU A 36 -5.66 8.68 -5.93
C GLU A 36 -6.00 7.44 -5.11
N ASN A 37 -6.28 6.35 -5.81
CA ASN A 37 -6.52 5.08 -5.17
C ASN A 37 -5.16 4.68 -4.62
N ARG A 38 -4.79 5.21 -3.44
CA ARG A 38 -3.74 4.65 -2.61
C ARG A 38 -4.27 3.29 -2.21
N GLN A 39 -4.12 2.34 -3.13
CA GLN A 39 -4.19 0.94 -2.83
C GLN A 39 -3.19 0.78 -1.69
N SER A 40 -3.69 0.40 -0.52
CA SER A 40 -2.85 -0.26 0.46
C SER A 40 -2.09 -1.32 -0.34
N ILE A 41 -0.79 -1.07 -0.57
CA ILE A 41 0.09 -1.92 -1.40
C ILE A 41 0.03 -3.37 -0.92
N ILE A 42 -0.44 -3.56 0.31
CA ILE A 42 -0.50 -4.81 1.01
C ILE A 42 -1.97 -5.06 1.39
N ASN A 43 -2.58 -6.06 0.76
CA ASN A 43 -3.87 -6.59 1.20
C ASN A 43 -3.68 -7.27 2.58
N PRO A 44 -4.59 -7.05 3.54
CA PRO A 44 -4.52 -7.67 4.87
C PRO A 44 -4.80 -9.18 4.88
N ASP A 45 -5.21 -9.77 3.75
CA ASP A 45 -5.50 -11.21 3.63
C ASP A 45 -4.25 -12.01 3.22
N TRP A 46 -3.18 -11.88 4.00
CA TRP A 46 -1.93 -12.59 3.78
C TRP A 46 -1.98 -13.96 4.47
N ASN A 47 -1.70 -15.03 3.72
CA ASN A 47 -1.60 -16.38 4.27
C ASN A 47 -0.18 -16.92 4.03
N PHE A 48 0.53 -17.22 5.13
CA PHE A 48 1.87 -17.77 5.17
C PHE A 48 2.01 -19.07 4.37
N GLU A 49 0.98 -19.90 4.37
CA GLU A 49 0.96 -21.18 3.66
C GLU A 49 1.08 -20.97 2.14
N LYS A 50 0.47 -19.90 1.61
CA LYS A 50 0.55 -19.56 0.19
C LYS A 50 1.94 -19.09 -0.24
N MET A 51 2.76 -18.64 0.71
CA MET A 51 4.11 -18.16 0.45
C MET A 51 5.18 -19.25 0.52
N GLY A 52 4.81 -20.48 0.93
CA GLY A 52 5.73 -21.60 1.04
C GLY A 52 6.78 -21.42 2.15
N ILE A 53 6.48 -20.62 3.17
CA ILE A 53 7.32 -20.43 4.36
C ILE A 53 6.70 -21.27 5.47
N GLY A 54 7.32 -22.39 5.83
CA GLY A 54 6.86 -23.24 6.94
C GLY A 54 7.62 -22.93 8.23
N GLY A 55 6.90 -22.84 9.35
CA GLY A 55 7.48 -22.84 10.70
C GLY A 55 8.14 -21.54 11.17
N LEU A 56 7.97 -20.44 10.42
CA LEU A 56 8.50 -19.10 10.77
C LEU A 56 7.39 -18.05 10.89
N ASP A 57 6.17 -18.49 11.20
CA ASP A 57 4.97 -17.64 11.19
C ASP A 57 5.06 -16.54 12.25
N LYS A 58 5.66 -16.85 13.41
CA LYS A 58 5.83 -15.89 14.51
C LYS A 58 6.79 -14.77 14.13
N GLU A 59 7.99 -15.13 13.66
CA GLU A 59 9.03 -14.20 13.27
C GLU A 59 8.55 -13.31 12.12
N PHE A 60 7.87 -13.89 11.15
CA PHE A 60 7.37 -13.16 10.00
C PHE A 60 6.18 -12.25 10.35
N SER A 61 5.27 -12.68 11.23
CA SER A 61 4.21 -11.82 11.79
C SER A 61 4.80 -10.59 12.49
N ASP A 62 5.87 -10.80 13.26
CA ASP A 62 6.51 -9.73 14.03
C ASP A 62 7.26 -8.75 13.12
N ILE A 63 7.98 -9.26 12.12
CA ILE A 63 8.58 -8.44 11.05
C ILE A 63 7.49 -7.63 10.37
N PHE A 64 6.37 -8.27 10.02
CA PHE A 64 5.32 -7.64 9.24
C PHE A 64 4.63 -6.51 10.01
N ARG A 65 4.23 -6.79 11.25
CA ARG A 65 3.64 -5.79 12.14
C ARG A 65 4.57 -4.61 12.38
N ARG A 66 5.87 -4.83 12.51
CA ARG A 66 6.83 -3.73 12.77
C ARG A 66 7.18 -2.93 11.53
N ALA A 67 7.37 -3.60 10.38
CA ALA A 67 7.86 -2.94 9.17
C ALA A 67 6.76 -2.41 8.26
N PHE A 68 5.63 -3.11 8.17
CA PHE A 68 4.59 -2.83 7.19
C PHE A 68 3.34 -2.18 7.80
N ALA A 69 3.16 -2.15 9.12
CA ALA A 69 1.98 -1.53 9.75
C ALA A 69 1.73 -0.09 9.26
N SER A 70 2.79 0.73 9.16
CA SER A 70 2.70 2.10 8.63
C SER A 70 2.15 2.21 7.21
N ARG A 71 2.23 1.13 6.41
CA ARG A 71 1.72 1.06 5.03
C ARG A 71 0.35 0.39 4.93
N VAL A 72 -0.02 -0.40 5.93
CA VAL A 72 -1.31 -1.09 6.02
C VAL A 72 -2.38 -0.18 6.61
N PHE A 73 -2.03 0.65 7.61
CA PHE A 73 -2.99 1.56 8.23
C PHE A 73 -3.24 2.82 7.39
N PRO A 74 -4.46 3.41 7.49
CA PRO A 74 -4.76 4.69 6.88
C PRO A 74 -3.74 5.78 7.27
N PRO A 75 -3.31 6.64 6.33
CA PRO A 75 -2.28 7.64 6.58
C PRO A 75 -2.68 8.63 7.67
N GLU A 76 -3.98 8.95 7.79
CA GLU A 76 -4.51 9.81 8.85
C GLU A 76 -4.17 9.28 10.25
N ILE A 77 -4.28 7.96 10.46
CA ILE A 77 -3.96 7.32 11.74
C ILE A 77 -2.45 7.28 11.96
N VAL A 78 -1.68 6.98 10.90
CA VAL A 78 -0.21 6.91 10.98
C VAL A 78 0.41 8.29 11.28
N GLU A 79 -0.14 9.35 10.68
CA GLU A 79 0.25 10.75 10.94
C GLU A 79 -0.09 11.16 12.38
N GLN A 80 -1.28 10.81 12.87
CA GLN A 80 -1.67 11.05 14.27
C GLN A 80 -0.76 10.30 15.26
N MET A 81 -0.32 9.08 14.93
CA MET A 81 0.62 8.31 15.75
C MET A 81 2.07 8.84 15.67
N GLY A 82 2.39 9.74 14.74
CA GLY A 82 3.76 10.25 14.55
C GLY A 82 4.77 9.16 14.15
N CYS A 83 4.29 8.01 13.66
CA CYS A 83 5.12 6.86 13.36
C CYS A 83 5.89 7.07 12.05
N LYS A 84 7.22 6.99 12.12
CA LYS A 84 8.07 7.01 10.92
C LYS A 84 8.08 5.64 10.26
N HIS A 85 8.05 5.62 8.93
CA HIS A 85 8.21 4.40 8.15
C HIS A 85 9.58 3.76 8.41
N VAL A 86 9.60 2.43 8.55
CA VAL A 86 10.84 1.67 8.72
C VAL A 86 11.66 1.76 7.43
N LYS A 87 12.95 2.10 7.58
CA LYS A 87 13.88 2.27 6.45
C LYS A 87 14.42 0.96 5.89
N GLY A 88 14.56 -0.06 6.74
CA GLY A 88 15.13 -1.35 6.35
C GLY A 88 15.06 -2.37 7.48
N ILE A 89 15.28 -3.63 7.13
CA ILE A 89 15.22 -4.79 8.05
C ILE A 89 16.50 -5.59 7.84
N LEU A 90 17.13 -6.03 8.93
CA LEU A 90 18.28 -6.91 8.90
C LEU A 90 17.88 -8.31 9.39
N LEU A 91 18.04 -9.31 8.55
CA LEU A 91 17.81 -10.72 8.91
C LEU A 91 19.16 -11.39 9.18
N TYR A 92 19.36 -11.91 10.39
CA TYR A 92 20.59 -12.61 10.79
C TYR A 92 20.29 -13.96 11.45
N GLY A 93 21.28 -14.85 11.45
CA GLY A 93 21.16 -16.18 12.07
C GLY A 93 21.98 -17.24 11.33
N PRO A 94 22.07 -18.47 11.86
CA PRO A 94 22.84 -19.58 11.31
C PRO A 94 22.50 -19.89 9.84
N PRO A 95 23.40 -20.52 9.05
CA PRO A 95 23.08 -20.95 7.69
C PRO A 95 21.91 -21.93 7.70
N GLY A 96 21.06 -21.90 6.66
CA GLY A 96 19.92 -22.81 6.51
C GLY A 96 18.58 -22.35 7.13
N CYS A 97 18.54 -21.28 7.94
CA CYS A 97 17.30 -20.82 8.61
C CYS A 97 16.33 -20.00 7.72
N GLY A 98 16.33 -20.17 6.39
CA GLY A 98 15.30 -19.55 5.53
C GLY A 98 15.37 -18.02 5.30
N LYS A 99 16.37 -17.31 5.81
CA LYS A 99 16.52 -15.83 5.68
C LYS A 99 16.40 -15.32 4.23
N THR A 100 17.11 -15.95 3.30
CA THR A 100 17.08 -15.58 1.87
C THR A 100 15.73 -15.90 1.24
N LEU A 101 15.10 -17.00 1.66
CA LEU A 101 13.77 -17.38 1.18
C LEU A 101 12.74 -16.35 1.62
N MET A 102 12.78 -15.90 2.88
CA MET A 102 11.95 -14.80 3.37
C MET A 102 12.15 -13.52 2.58
N ALA A 103 13.40 -13.09 2.39
CA ALA A 103 13.70 -11.85 1.66
C ALA A 103 13.14 -11.89 0.22
N ARG A 104 13.25 -13.04 -0.46
CA ARG A 104 12.70 -13.24 -1.81
C ARG A 104 11.17 -13.17 -1.83
N GLN A 105 10.50 -13.73 -0.83
CA GLN A 105 9.04 -13.71 -0.79
C GLN A 105 8.50 -12.32 -0.45
N ILE A 106 9.16 -11.58 0.45
CA ILE A 106 8.81 -10.19 0.74
C ILE A 106 9.00 -9.30 -0.49
N GLY A 107 10.07 -9.50 -1.27
CA GLY A 107 10.32 -8.70 -2.47
C GLY A 107 9.39 -8.98 -3.66
N LYS A 108 8.60 -10.06 -3.61
CA LYS A 108 7.55 -10.35 -4.60
C LYS A 108 6.22 -9.66 -4.28
N MET A 109 6.07 -9.14 -3.06
CA MET A 109 4.92 -8.32 -2.64
C MET A 109 5.06 -6.90 -3.20
#